data_AF-A0A7V8XAP2-F1
#
_entry.id   AF-A0A7V8XAP2-F1
#
_cell.length_a   1.000
_cell.length_b   1.000
_cell.length_c   1.000
_cell.angle_alpha   90.00
_cell.angle_beta   90.00
_cell.angle_gamma   90.00
#
_symmetry.space_group_name_H-M   'P 1'
#
loop_
_entity.id
_entity.type
_entity.pdbx_description
1 polymer ?
#
loop_
_entity_poly.entity_id
_entity_poly.type
_entity_poly.pdbx_seq_one_letter_code
_entity_poly.pdbx_strand_id
1 'polypeptide(L)' 'MPSLASHPALSAYDVLTVPLAEMYAANCVRVNEVLLVPAGHPQITAALAAMGYRVVPLEMSEFRKMDGGLSCLSIRVP' A
#
# COMPACT_ATOMS: atom_id res chain seq x y z
N MET A 1 -2.70 -5.28 -7.12
CA MET A 1 -3.23 -5.30 -8.50
C MET A 1 -3.22 -6.73 -9.01
N PRO A 2 -4.38 -7.30 -9.39
CA PRO A 2 -4.47 -8.69 -9.83
C PRO A 2 -3.60 -9.01 -11.06
N SER A 3 -3.43 -8.05 -11.97
CA SER A 3 -2.68 -8.23 -13.23
C SER A 3 -1.20 -8.59 -13.04
N LEU A 4 -0.59 -8.18 -11.93
CA LEU A 4 0.82 -8.42 -11.63
C LEU A 4 1.04 -9.52 -10.57
N ALA A 5 -0.02 -10.00 -9.92
CA ALA A 5 0.10 -10.90 -8.76
C ALA A 5 0.86 -12.20 -9.07
N SER A 6 0.73 -12.72 -10.29
CA SER A 6 1.39 -13.96 -10.75
C SER A 6 2.65 -13.69 -11.59
N HIS A 7 3.17 -12.46 -11.62
CA HIS A 7 4.31 -12.13 -12.45
C HIS A 7 5.57 -12.86 -11.95
N PRO A 8 6.34 -13.56 -12.81
CA PRO A 8 7.49 -14.36 -12.38
C PRO A 8 8.54 -13.59 -11.56
N ALA A 9 8.72 -12.29 -11.85
CA ALA A 9 9.64 -11.43 -11.11
C ALA A 9 9.27 -11.24 -9.61
N LEU A 10 8.05 -11.56 -9.21
CA LEU A 10 7.58 -11.46 -7.82
C LEU A 10 7.61 -12.81 -7.07
N SER A 11 8.04 -13.89 -7.72
CA SER A 11 8.03 -15.25 -7.17
C SER A 11 8.84 -15.46 -5.89
N ALA A 12 9.78 -14.56 -5.59
CA ALA A 12 10.60 -14.60 -4.37
C ALA A 12 9.96 -13.85 -3.17
N TYR A 13 8.77 -13.26 -3.33
CA TYR A 13 8.13 -12.42 -2.32
C TYR A 13 6.77 -12.96 -1.88
N ASP A 14 6.37 -12.63 -0.65
CA ASP A 14 5.00 -12.81 -0.19
C ASP A 14 4.09 -11.76 -0.84
N VAL A 15 3.24 -12.19 -1.77
CA VAL A 15 2.38 -11.30 -2.55
C VAL A 15 1.03 -11.11 -1.85
N LEU A 16 0.81 -9.94 -1.27
CA LEU A 16 -0.52 -9.48 -0.87
C LEU A 16 -1.28 -8.91 -2.08
N THR A 17 -2.26 -9.65 -2.58
CA THR A 17 -3.04 -9.21 -3.75
C THR A 17 -4.10 -8.18 -3.36
N VAL A 18 -3.94 -6.96 -3.87
CA VAL A 18 -4.92 -5.88 -3.67
C VAL A 18 -6.16 -6.07 -4.54
N PRO A 19 -7.38 -6.09 -3.96
CA PRO A 19 -8.63 -6.25 -4.72
C PRO A 19 -8.90 -5.02 -5.58
N LEU A 20 -9.69 -5.19 -6.66
CA LEU A 20 -9.95 -4.10 -7.60
C LEU A 20 -10.60 -2.87 -6.94
N ALA A 21 -11.47 -3.12 -5.95
CA ALA A 21 -12.15 -2.07 -5.19
C ALA A 21 -11.20 -1.21 -4.33
N GLU A 22 -10.04 -1.74 -3.96
CA GLU A 22 -9.04 -1.04 -3.12
C GLU A 22 -7.73 -0.81 -3.88
N MET A 23 -7.72 -0.77 -5.22
CA MET A 23 -6.47 -0.65 -6.00
C MET A 23 -5.56 0.49 -5.56
N TYR A 24 -6.12 1.61 -5.10
CA TYR A 24 -5.34 2.75 -4.62
C TYR A 24 -4.50 2.43 -3.37
N ALA A 25 -4.94 1.46 -2.55
CA ALA A 25 -4.20 0.94 -1.39
C ALA A 25 -2.94 0.14 -1.74
N ALA A 26 -2.66 -0.10 -3.03
CA ALA A 26 -1.39 -0.68 -3.44
C ALA A 26 -0.22 0.30 -3.22
N ASN A 27 -0.49 1.61 -3.13
CA ASN A 27 0.51 2.64 -2.85
C ASN A 27 0.64 2.86 -1.33
N CYS A 28 1.44 2.02 -0.68
CA CYS A 28 1.80 2.11 0.73
C CYS A 28 3.29 2.35 0.89
N VAL A 29 3.70 2.94 2.02
CA VAL A 29 5.12 3.21 2.30
C VAL A 29 5.46 2.76 3.71
N ARG A 30 6.50 1.93 3.83
CA ARG A 30 7.10 1.61 5.13
C ARG A 30 8.13 2.68 5.50
N VAL A 31 8.03 3.19 6.72
CA VAL A 31 9.00 4.09 7.34
C VAL A 31 9.40 3.47 8.68
N ASN A 32 10.62 2.95 8.76
CA ASN A 32 11.10 2.14 9.87
C ASN A 32 10.12 0.99 10.16
N GLU A 33 9.50 0.95 11.34
CA GLU A 33 8.55 -0.08 11.75
C GLU A 33 7.09 0.27 11.46
N VAL A 34 6.81 1.44 10.89
CA VAL A 34 5.45 1.91 10.62
C VAL A 34 5.14 1.77 9.13
N LEU A 35 3.97 1.23 8.82
CA LEU A 35 3.45 1.15 7.46
C LEU A 35 2.35 2.20 7.27
N LEU A 36 2.64 3.20 6.45
CA LEU A 36 1.68 4.22 6.04
C LEU A 36 0.81 3.69 4.90
N VAL A 37 -0.51 3.77 5.06
CA VAL A 37 -1.49 3.29 4.08
C VAL A 37 -2.50 4.40 3.75
N PRO A 38 -3.02 4.48 2.52
CA PRO A 38 -4.11 5.42 2.25
C PRO A 38 -5.37 5.00 3.03
N ALA A 39 -6.04 5.96 3.66
CA ALA A 39 -7.27 5.74 4.40
C ALA A 39 -8.44 5.31 3.47
N GLY A 40 -9.44 4.64 4.04
CA GLY A 40 -10.62 4.18 3.29
C GLY A 40 -10.49 2.81 2.61
N HIS A 41 -9.44 2.03 2.95
CA HIS A 41 -9.16 0.71 2.37
C HIS A 41 -9.10 -0.38 3.46
N PRO A 42 -10.26 -0.79 4.01
CA PRO A 42 -10.33 -1.66 5.19
C PRO A 42 -9.78 -3.07 4.95
N GLN A 43 -9.94 -3.66 3.77
CA GLN A 43 -9.46 -5.03 3.53
C GLN A 43 -7.94 -5.08 3.56
N ILE A 44 -7.27 -4.15 2.87
CA ILE A 44 -5.81 -4.06 2.89
C ILE A 44 -5.28 -3.65 4.25
N THR A 45 -5.90 -2.69 4.91
CA THR A 45 -5.49 -2.26 6.25
C THR A 45 -5.55 -3.42 7.26
N ALA A 46 -6.64 -4.21 7.23
CA ALA A 46 -6.81 -5.35 8.11
C ALA A 46 -5.83 -6.49 7.78
N ALA A 47 -5.60 -6.79 6.50
CA ALA A 47 -4.63 -7.81 6.09
C ALA A 47 -3.21 -7.47 6.54
N LEU A 48 -2.80 -6.20 6.38
CA LEU A 48 -1.49 -5.72 6.83
C LEU A 48 -1.37 -5.79 8.36
N ALA A 49 -2.41 -5.38 9.09
CA ALA A 49 -2.42 -5.48 10.56
C ALA A 49 -2.34 -6.95 11.03
N ALA A 50 -3.04 -7.87 10.36
CA ALA A 50 -3.01 -9.30 10.67
C ALA A 50 -1.63 -9.95 10.41
N MET A 51 -0.85 -9.40 9.49
CA MET A 51 0.56 -9.79 9.26
C MET A 51 1.53 -9.18 10.29
N GLY A 52 1.04 -8.43 11.29
CA GLY A 52 1.84 -7.87 12.38
C GLY A 52 2.43 -6.49 12.11
N TYR A 53 2.06 -5.83 11.01
CA TYR A 53 2.54 -4.47 10.73
C TYR A 53 1.85 -3.43 11.62
N ARG A 54 2.60 -2.42 12.06
CA ARG A 54 2.03 -1.21 12.67
C ARG A 54 1.52 -0.29 11.56
N VAL A 55 0.23 -0.38 11.27
CA VAL A 55 -0.41 0.36 10.18
C VAL A 55 -0.92 1.72 10.64
N VAL A 56 -0.63 2.77 9.86
CA VAL A 56 -1.15 4.13 10.07
C VAL A 56 -1.88 4.58 8.80
N PRO A 57 -3.22 4.65 8.83
CA PRO A 57 -4.02 5.21 7.74
C PRO A 57 -3.82 6.73 7.62
N LEU A 58 -3.67 7.24 6.41
CA LEU A 58 -3.55 8.67 6.11
C LEU A 58 -4.54 9.11 5.02
N GLU A 59 -5.14 10.28 5.20
CA GLU A 59 -6.01 10.89 4.20
C GLU A 59 -5.22 11.28 2.94
N MET A 60 -5.67 10.76 1.79
CA MET A 60 -4.97 10.88 0.51
C MET A 60 -5.87 11.36 -0.63
N SER A 61 -7.12 11.72 -0.32
CA SER A 61 -8.16 12.04 -1.30
C SER A 61 -7.79 13.20 -2.23
N GLU A 62 -7.14 14.25 -1.72
CA GLU A 62 -6.72 15.39 -2.54
C GLU A 62 -5.57 15.04 -3.49
N PHE A 63 -4.57 14.30 -3.03
CA PHE A 63 -3.45 13.87 -3.86
C PHE A 63 -3.88 12.86 -4.93
N ARG A 64 -4.84 12.00 -4.60
CA ARG A 64 -5.43 11.03 -5.55
C ARG A 64 -6.04 11.70 -6.77
N LYS A 65 -6.56 12.92 -6.66
CA LYS A 65 -7.11 13.67 -7.81
C LYS A 65 -6.05 13.97 -8.87
N MET A 66 -4.78 14.02 -8.47
CA MET A 66 -3.62 14.26 -9.33
C MET A 66 -2.78 12.98 -9.53
N ASP A 67 -3.39 11.80 -9.40
CA ASP A 67 -2.72 10.50 -9.47
C ASP A 67 -1.55 10.31 -8.48
N GLY A 68 -1.49 11.15 -7.45
CA GLY A 68 -0.49 11.08 -6.39
C GLY A 68 -0.85 10.04 -5.34
N GLY A 69 0.18 9.46 -4.71
CA GLY A 69 0.05 8.55 -3.56
C GLY A 69 1.22 8.72 -2.57
N LEU A 70 1.20 7.96 -1.47
CA LEU A 70 2.18 8.10 -0.38
C LEU A 70 3.64 8.01 -0.86
N SER A 71 3.93 7.08 -1.77
CA SER A 71 5.27 6.86 -2.30
C SER A 71 5.80 8.04 -3.13
N CYS A 72 4.92 8.87 -3.69
CA CYS A 72 5.26 10.02 -4.53
C CYS A 72 5.67 11.26 -3.71
N LEU A 73 5.18 11.37 -2.47
CA LEU A 73 5.24 12.60 -1.67
C LEU A 73 6.47 12.69 -0.76
N SER A 74 7.44 11.78 -0.93
CA SER A 74 8.66 11.80 -0.15
C SER A 74 9.82 11.15 -0.89
N ILE A 75 11.02 11.67 -0.62
CA ILE A 75 12.27 10.97 -0.89
C ILE A 75 12.79 10.47 0.45
N ARG A 76 13.14 9.18 0.51
CA ARG A 76 13.65 8.52 1.72
C ARG A 76 15.11 8.19 1.47
N VAL A 77 16.00 8.82 2.23
CA VAL A 77 17.46 8.62 2.16
C VAL A 77 17.94 7.89 3.43
N PRO A 78 19.10 7.21 3.37
CA PRO A 78 19.71 6.57 4.54
C PRO A 78 20.01 7.53 5.69
#